data_AF-A0A166EKJ9-F1
#
_entry.id   AF-A0A166EKJ9-F1
#
_cell.length_a   1.000
_cell.length_b   1.000
_cell.length_c   1.000
_cell.angle_alpha   90.00
_cell.angle_beta   90.00
_cell.angle_gamma   90.00
#
_symmetry.space_group_name_H-M   'P 1'
#
loop_
_entity.id
_entity.type
_entity.pdbx_description
1 polymer ?
#
loop_
_entity_poly.entity_id
_entity_poly.type
_entity_poly.pdbx_seq_one_letter_code
_entity_poly.pdbx_strand_id
1 'polypeptide(L)'
;MSDALPTTHPNPGYFLDITIPTEVKRLSEQYLFVKAVFDNPNFFPSAIDQTKVRRVLDVAAGTAAWSLDLADQPFASSYELFASDITLSKFPSADVLKRAGITPFVQDVTQPFPEEMKGTFDVVHASALVVALTTDGWNSMLRNVYKVLAPGGYLILTESDFLLYGASDTLPPDGVAHDVQTCMDGSNAIHAMNNILVGLALERGFVIGLSILLRDMLSDASYSILSRQRALCPLGGRSETVKSVRGNSLSRFRKSSFGNLYTQLDGVTRWLLEKLELEAPRGV
;
A
#
# COMPACT_ATOMS: atom_id res chain seq x y z
N MET A 1 -15.95 0.74 38.26
CA MET A 1 -16.14 -0.33 37.26
C MET A 1 -15.51 0.19 35.99
N SER A 2 -14.36 -0.37 35.63
CA SER A 2 -13.55 0.05 34.49
C SER A 2 -14.00 -0.77 33.29
N ASP A 3 -14.74 -0.16 32.38
CA ASP A 3 -15.10 -0.78 31.11
C ASP A 3 -13.83 -0.92 30.27
N ALA A 4 -13.26 -2.12 30.27
CA ALA A 4 -12.24 -2.51 29.32
C ALA A 4 -12.86 -2.46 27.92
N LEU A 5 -12.30 -1.61 27.06
CA LEU A 5 -12.64 -1.56 25.64
C LEU A 5 -12.43 -2.97 25.04
N PRO A 6 -13.39 -3.50 24.26
CA PRO A 6 -13.26 -4.81 23.66
C PRO A 6 -12.05 -4.84 22.71
N THR A 7 -11.16 -5.80 22.93
CA THR A 7 -9.90 -6.05 22.18
C THR A 7 -10.12 -6.77 20.86
N THR A 8 -11.32 -6.74 20.28
CA THR A 8 -11.62 -7.44 19.03
C THR A 8 -11.15 -6.60 17.84
N HIS A 9 -10.13 -7.12 17.14
CA HIS A 9 -9.53 -6.49 15.96
C HIS A 9 -10.57 -6.30 14.83
N PRO A 10 -10.59 -5.13 14.16
CA PRO A 10 -11.53 -4.88 13.07
C PRO A 10 -11.16 -5.61 11.76
N ASN A 11 -10.00 -6.29 11.68
CA ASN A 11 -9.62 -7.08 10.51
C ASN A 11 -8.76 -8.30 10.91
N PRO A 12 -9.33 -9.53 10.91
CA PRO A 12 -8.58 -10.76 11.24
C PRO A 12 -7.48 -11.13 10.22
N GLY A 13 -7.38 -10.41 9.10
CA GLY A 13 -6.32 -10.55 8.10
C GLY A 13 -5.12 -9.60 8.27
N TYR A 14 -5.20 -8.59 9.14
CA TYR A 14 -4.13 -7.60 9.29
C TYR A 14 -3.15 -7.98 10.41
N PHE A 15 -1.97 -8.45 10.04
CA PHE A 15 -1.00 -9.10 10.94
C PHE A 15 0.11 -8.17 11.46
N LEU A 16 0.12 -6.88 11.09
CA LEU A 16 1.12 -5.92 11.55
C LEU A 16 0.82 -5.40 12.96
N ASP A 17 0.37 -6.29 13.84
CA ASP A 17 -0.24 -6.00 15.14
C ASP A 17 0.71 -5.23 16.08
N ILE A 18 0.60 -3.91 15.99
CA ILE A 18 1.27 -2.95 16.84
C ILE A 18 0.26 -1.94 17.35
N THR A 19 0.55 -1.30 18.48
CA THR A 19 -0.34 -0.29 19.04
C THR A 19 -0.67 0.78 18.00
N ILE A 20 -1.91 1.31 18.02
CA ILE A 20 -2.36 2.33 17.06
C ILE A 20 -1.33 3.47 16.87
N PRO A 21 -0.72 4.05 17.91
CA PRO A 21 0.30 5.10 17.72
C PRO A 21 1.55 4.62 16.98
N THR A 22 2.01 3.40 17.24
CA THR A 22 3.16 2.81 16.53
C THR A 22 2.81 2.58 15.06
N GLU A 23 1.60 2.12 14.78
CA GLU A 23 1.12 1.85 13.42
C GLU A 23 0.94 3.13 12.62
N VAL A 24 0.39 4.17 13.25
CA VAL A 24 0.28 5.50 12.64
C VAL A 24 1.65 6.04 12.24
N LYS A 25 2.66 5.91 13.11
CA LYS A 25 4.04 6.32 12.80
C LYS A 25 4.62 5.52 11.64
N ARG A 26 4.50 4.18 11.68
CA ARG A 26 5.04 3.28 10.65
C ARG A 26 4.46 3.58 9.27
N LEU A 27 3.12 3.69 9.15
CA LEU A 27 2.43 4.01 7.90
C LEU A 27 2.82 5.39 7.36
N SER A 28 2.92 6.39 8.24
CA SER A 28 3.32 7.74 7.83
C SER A 28 4.77 7.78 7.33
N GLU A 29 5.69 7.05 7.97
CA GLU A 29 7.08 6.91 7.50
C GLU A 29 7.17 6.14 6.18
N GLN A 30 6.35 5.09 6.00
CA GLN A 30 6.24 4.35 4.74
C GLN A 30 5.78 5.27 3.60
N TYR A 31 4.75 6.08 3.82
CA TYR A 31 4.28 7.05 2.84
C TYR A 31 5.38 8.02 2.40
N LEU A 32 6.07 8.66 3.36
CA LEU A 32 7.16 9.60 3.07
C LEU A 32 8.33 8.95 2.33
N PHE A 33 8.63 7.70 2.66
CA PHE A 33 9.68 6.94 1.99
C PHE A 33 9.31 6.64 0.53
N VAL A 34 8.10 6.14 0.29
CA VAL A 34 7.61 5.85 -1.07
C VAL A 34 7.56 7.12 -1.91
N LYS A 35 7.04 8.23 -1.35
CA LYS A 35 7.04 9.54 -2.02
C LYS A 35 8.46 9.97 -2.43
N ALA A 36 9.45 9.76 -1.57
CA ALA A 36 10.84 10.09 -1.85
C ALA A 36 11.52 9.13 -2.85
N VAL A 37 11.10 7.86 -2.93
CA VAL A 37 11.60 6.91 -3.93
C VAL A 37 11.21 7.35 -5.33
N PHE A 38 9.93 7.68 -5.54
CA PHE A 38 9.44 8.13 -6.85
C PHE A 38 9.82 9.57 -7.16
N ASP A 39 9.85 10.45 -6.14
CA ASP A 39 10.37 11.82 -6.23
C ASP A 39 9.70 12.62 -7.36
N ASN A 40 8.37 12.48 -7.45
CA ASN A 40 7.60 13.13 -8.49
C ASN A 40 7.56 14.65 -8.26
N PRO A 41 7.84 15.47 -9.30
CA PRO A 41 7.80 16.92 -9.17
C PRO A 41 6.38 17.48 -9.03
N ASN A 42 5.39 16.72 -9.51
CA ASN A 42 3.97 17.04 -9.42
C ASN A 42 3.27 15.99 -8.57
N PHE A 43 2.22 16.39 -7.86
CA PHE A 43 1.45 15.48 -7.01
C PHE A 43 0.72 14.41 -7.81
N PHE A 44 0.04 14.81 -8.89
CA PHE A 44 -0.62 13.89 -9.81
C PHE A 44 0.25 13.55 -11.03
N PRO A 45 0.10 12.35 -11.62
CA PRO A 45 0.67 12.03 -12.92
C PRO A 45 0.25 13.04 -13.99
N SER A 46 1.13 13.31 -14.96
CA SER A 46 0.87 14.29 -16.03
C SER A 46 -0.31 13.94 -16.95
N ALA A 47 -0.79 12.69 -16.90
CA ALA A 47 -1.98 12.26 -17.62
C ALA A 47 -3.27 12.85 -17.00
N ILE A 48 -3.23 13.31 -15.75
CA ILE A 48 -4.38 13.89 -15.07
C ILE A 48 -4.38 15.40 -15.26
N ASP A 49 -5.40 15.90 -15.94
CA ASP A 49 -5.68 17.33 -16.04
C ASP A 49 -6.28 17.84 -14.72
N GLN A 50 -5.40 18.36 -13.86
CA GLN A 50 -5.73 18.85 -12.52
C GLN A 50 -6.82 19.92 -12.50
N THR A 51 -7.04 20.64 -13.61
CA THR A 51 -8.05 21.69 -13.72
C THR A 51 -9.48 21.14 -13.86
N LYS A 52 -9.60 19.86 -14.24
CA LYS A 52 -10.88 19.15 -14.38
C LYS A 52 -11.25 18.32 -13.17
N VAL A 53 -10.31 18.10 -12.25
CA VAL A 53 -10.56 17.35 -11.02
C VAL A 53 -11.44 18.17 -10.08
N ARG A 54 -12.47 17.54 -9.52
CA ARG A 54 -13.39 18.10 -8.53
C ARG A 54 -13.49 17.21 -7.30
N ARG A 55 -13.64 15.90 -7.47
CA ARG A 55 -13.80 14.94 -6.37
C ARG A 55 -12.68 13.93 -6.37
N VAL A 56 -12.00 13.81 -5.22
CA VAL A 56 -10.89 12.87 -5.02
C VAL A 56 -11.21 11.95 -3.85
N LEU A 57 -10.98 10.65 -4.04
CA LEU A 57 -11.16 9.63 -3.00
C LEU A 57 -9.86 8.88 -2.74
N ASP A 58 -9.43 8.83 -1.49
CA ASP A 58 -8.35 7.97 -1.01
C ASP A 58 -8.95 6.76 -0.30
N VAL A 59 -8.88 5.57 -0.93
CA VAL A 59 -9.44 4.33 -0.36
C VAL A 59 -8.38 3.53 0.37
N ALA A 60 -8.78 2.88 1.48
CA ALA A 60 -7.86 2.24 2.41
C ALA A 60 -6.74 3.21 2.87
N ALA A 61 -7.14 4.43 3.21
CA ALA A 61 -6.25 5.57 3.42
C ALA A 61 -5.32 5.42 4.64
N GLY A 62 -5.56 4.45 5.53
CA GLY A 62 -4.74 4.19 6.70
C GLY A 62 -4.70 5.37 7.66
N THR A 63 -3.62 6.15 7.61
CA THR A 63 -3.44 7.37 8.41
C THR A 63 -3.92 8.64 7.71
N ALA A 64 -4.48 8.50 6.50
CA ALA A 64 -4.81 9.60 5.60
C ALA A 64 -3.59 10.46 5.19
N ALA A 65 -2.36 9.92 5.29
CA ALA A 65 -1.13 10.67 5.00
C ALA A 65 -1.09 11.21 3.56
N TRP A 66 -1.55 10.42 2.59
CA TRP A 66 -1.65 10.87 1.19
C TRP A 66 -2.69 11.97 1.03
N SER A 67 -3.88 11.80 1.61
CA SER A 67 -4.95 12.79 1.59
C SER A 67 -4.55 14.12 2.23
N LEU A 68 -3.83 14.09 3.36
CA LEU A 68 -3.33 15.29 4.03
C LEU A 68 -2.28 16.01 3.18
N ASP A 69 -1.35 15.27 2.57
CA ASP A 69 -0.35 15.84 1.67
C ASP A 69 -0.98 16.44 0.41
N LEU A 70 -2.05 15.83 -0.10
CA LEU A 70 -2.87 16.41 -1.17
C LEU A 70 -3.54 17.71 -0.69
N ALA A 71 -4.18 17.70 0.47
CA ALA A 71 -4.87 18.87 1.04
C ALA A 71 -3.93 20.06 1.26
N ASP A 72 -2.65 19.81 1.57
CA ASP A 72 -1.62 20.83 1.72
C ASP A 72 -1.14 21.43 0.38
N GLN A 73 -1.56 20.89 -0.77
CA GLN A 73 -1.20 21.45 -2.07
C GLN A 73 -1.97 22.75 -2.36
N PRO A 74 -1.34 23.76 -2.98
CA PRO A 74 -1.99 25.05 -3.25
C PRO A 74 -3.29 24.96 -4.07
N PHE A 75 -3.41 23.96 -4.95
CA PHE A 75 -4.57 23.76 -5.81
C PHE A 75 -5.70 22.94 -5.17
N ALA A 76 -5.44 22.26 -4.04
CA ALA A 76 -6.37 21.30 -3.47
C ALA A 76 -7.62 21.93 -2.86
N SER A 77 -7.60 23.24 -2.58
CA SER A 77 -8.78 24.01 -2.14
C SER A 77 -9.94 23.99 -3.14
N SER A 78 -9.68 23.61 -4.40
CA SER A 78 -10.71 23.44 -5.45
C SER A 78 -11.34 22.05 -5.49
N TYR A 79 -10.91 21.13 -4.62
CA TYR A 79 -11.35 19.74 -4.59
C TYR A 79 -12.21 19.44 -3.37
N GLU A 80 -13.14 18.50 -3.53
CA GLU A 80 -13.78 17.79 -2.43
C GLU A 80 -12.98 16.51 -2.16
N LEU A 81 -12.32 16.47 -1.00
CA LEU A 81 -11.46 15.35 -0.61
C LEU A 81 -12.20 14.38 0.30
N PHE A 82 -12.17 13.11 -0.07
CA PHE A 82 -12.76 12.01 0.67
C PHE A 82 -11.68 10.99 1.01
N ALA A 83 -11.73 10.42 2.20
CA ALA A 83 -10.81 9.38 2.62
C ALA A 83 -11.55 8.28 3.36
N SER A 84 -11.34 7.02 2.98
CA SER A 84 -12.02 5.89 3.58
C SER A 84 -11.08 4.78 3.99
N ASP A 85 -11.47 4.05 5.03
CA ASP A 85 -10.79 2.85 5.50
C ASP A 85 -11.82 1.94 6.18
N ILE A 86 -11.49 0.67 6.40
CA ILE A 86 -12.37 -0.26 7.14
C ILE A 86 -12.53 0.16 8.60
N THR A 87 -11.59 0.97 9.11
CA THR A 87 -11.69 1.64 10.40
C THR A 87 -11.00 3.01 10.39
N LEU A 88 -11.58 3.99 11.07
CA LEU A 88 -11.01 5.34 11.19
C LEU A 88 -10.06 5.49 12.39
N SER A 89 -9.73 4.40 13.10
CA SER A 89 -8.94 4.45 14.34
C SER A 89 -7.53 5.04 14.18
N LYS A 90 -6.98 5.01 12.96
CA LYS A 90 -5.65 5.55 12.61
C LYS A 90 -5.72 6.95 12.00
N PHE A 91 -6.91 7.48 11.75
CA PHE A 91 -7.07 8.81 11.17
C PHE A 91 -6.68 9.88 12.20
N PRO A 92 -6.26 11.06 11.75
CA PRO A 92 -6.11 12.23 12.61
C PRO A 92 -7.43 12.59 13.32
N SER A 93 -7.34 13.49 14.30
CA SER A 93 -8.53 14.01 14.96
C SER A 93 -9.47 14.72 13.97
N ALA A 94 -10.77 14.73 14.29
CA ALA A 94 -11.79 15.38 13.46
C ALA A 94 -11.47 16.86 13.16
N ASP A 95 -10.86 17.58 14.10
CA ASP A 95 -10.44 18.97 13.90
C ASP A 95 -9.32 19.12 12.85
N VAL A 96 -8.38 18.18 12.78
CA VAL A 96 -7.33 18.16 11.75
C VAL A 96 -7.97 17.89 10.39
N LEU A 97 -8.83 16.89 10.29
CA LEU A 97 -9.52 16.52 9.04
C LEU A 97 -10.39 17.67 8.53
N LYS A 98 -11.14 18.32 9.43
CA LYS A 98 -11.99 19.47 9.09
C LYS A 98 -11.16 20.65 8.56
N ARG A 99 -10.02 20.95 9.18
CA ARG A 99 -9.11 22.02 8.69
C ARG A 99 -8.51 21.68 7.33
N ALA A 100 -8.23 20.41 7.08
CA ALA A 100 -7.74 19.92 5.79
C ALA A 100 -8.84 19.77 4.73
N GLY A 101 -10.12 19.98 5.06
CA GLY A 101 -11.23 19.79 4.12
C GLY A 101 -11.45 18.34 3.70
N ILE A 102 -11.04 17.37 4.53
CA ILE A 102 -11.16 15.94 4.24
C ILE A 102 -12.43 15.39 4.89
N THR A 103 -13.26 14.72 4.10
CA THR A 103 -14.45 14.00 4.58
C THR A 103 -14.09 12.52 4.82
N PRO A 104 -13.93 12.08 6.08
CA PRO A 104 -13.65 10.68 6.37
C PRO A 104 -14.94 9.84 6.38
N PHE A 105 -14.86 8.58 5.96
CA PHE A 105 -15.94 7.61 6.15
C PHE A 105 -15.44 6.17 6.25
N VAL A 106 -16.20 5.31 6.93
CA VAL A 106 -15.87 3.88 7.04
C VAL A 106 -16.33 3.17 5.76
N GLN A 107 -15.43 2.44 5.12
CA GLN A 107 -15.73 1.61 3.95
C GLN A 107 -14.71 0.48 3.82
N ASP A 108 -15.21 -0.76 3.71
CA ASP A 108 -14.44 -1.86 3.17
C ASP A 108 -14.41 -1.73 1.63
N VAL A 109 -13.23 -1.50 1.07
CA VAL A 109 -13.03 -1.28 -0.38
C VAL A 109 -13.39 -2.52 -1.21
N THR A 110 -13.42 -3.71 -0.60
CA THR A 110 -13.83 -4.97 -1.26
C THR A 110 -15.35 -5.10 -1.38
N GLN A 111 -16.11 -4.28 -0.65
CA GLN A 111 -17.56 -4.21 -0.71
C GLN A 111 -18.04 -3.08 -1.64
N PRO A 112 -19.23 -3.19 -2.23
CA PRO A 112 -19.82 -2.11 -2.99
C PRO A 112 -19.90 -0.81 -2.18
N PHE A 113 -19.54 0.31 -2.81
CA PHE A 113 -19.73 1.65 -2.24
C PHE A 113 -21.21 2.05 -2.27
N PRO A 114 -21.63 3.02 -1.43
CA PRO A 114 -22.97 3.60 -1.47
C PRO A 114 -23.36 4.09 -2.87
N GLU A 115 -24.65 4.02 -3.19
CA GLU A 115 -25.17 4.30 -4.54
C GLU A 115 -24.84 5.73 -4.99
N GLU A 116 -24.93 6.69 -4.07
CA GLU A 116 -24.64 8.10 -4.27
C GLU A 116 -23.17 8.40 -4.64
N MET A 117 -22.27 7.45 -4.45
CA MET A 117 -20.85 7.57 -4.79
C MET A 117 -20.54 7.06 -6.20
N LYS A 118 -21.45 6.32 -6.84
CA LYS A 118 -21.22 5.74 -8.16
C LYS A 118 -21.06 6.81 -9.22
N GLY A 119 -20.02 6.71 -10.04
CA GLY A 119 -19.79 7.64 -11.14
C GLY A 119 -19.47 9.07 -10.70
N THR A 120 -18.96 9.29 -9.48
CA THR A 120 -18.83 10.64 -8.91
C THR A 120 -17.40 11.12 -8.67
N PHE A 121 -16.41 10.22 -8.65
CA PHE A 121 -15.02 10.59 -8.34
C PHE A 121 -14.17 10.73 -9.61
N ASP A 122 -13.48 11.86 -9.74
CA ASP A 122 -12.57 12.10 -10.87
C ASP A 122 -11.24 11.38 -10.66
N VAL A 123 -10.80 11.23 -9.40
CA VAL A 123 -9.58 10.52 -9.03
C VAL A 123 -9.86 9.63 -7.82
N VAL A 124 -9.45 8.36 -7.91
CA VAL A 124 -9.36 7.44 -6.78
C VAL A 124 -7.89 7.06 -6.58
N HIS A 125 -7.41 7.15 -5.36
CA HIS A 125 -6.07 6.70 -4.95
C HIS A 125 -6.19 5.48 -4.04
N ALA A 126 -5.28 4.51 -4.21
CA ALA A 126 -5.05 3.44 -3.25
C ALA A 126 -3.56 3.07 -3.21
N SER A 127 -3.09 2.58 -2.06
CA SER A 127 -1.68 2.19 -1.94
C SER A 127 -1.45 1.10 -0.89
N ALA A 128 -0.38 0.32 -1.08
CA ALA A 128 0.11 -0.70 -0.17
C ALA A 128 -0.94 -1.77 0.22
N LEU A 129 -1.88 -2.09 -0.67
CA LEU A 129 -2.91 -3.10 -0.45
C LEU A 129 -2.41 -4.54 -0.64
N VAL A 130 -1.19 -4.73 -1.15
CA VAL A 130 -0.54 -6.05 -1.29
C VAL A 130 -0.48 -6.84 0.02
N VAL A 131 -0.43 -6.15 1.17
CA VAL A 131 -0.38 -6.78 2.50
C VAL A 131 -1.76 -6.96 3.15
N ALA A 132 -2.83 -6.56 2.46
CA ALA A 132 -4.18 -6.48 3.00
C ALA A 132 -5.22 -7.24 2.17
N LEU A 133 -4.98 -7.45 0.87
CA LEU A 133 -5.94 -8.06 -0.04
C LEU A 133 -5.44 -9.38 -0.61
N THR A 134 -6.33 -10.36 -0.63
CA THR A 134 -6.19 -11.57 -1.44
C THR A 134 -6.40 -11.26 -2.92
N THR A 135 -6.14 -12.24 -3.79
CA THR A 135 -6.46 -12.12 -5.23
C THR A 135 -7.93 -11.72 -5.46
N ASP A 136 -8.88 -12.35 -4.76
CA ASP A 136 -10.30 -12.01 -4.85
C ASP A 136 -10.62 -10.62 -4.27
N GLY A 137 -9.89 -10.22 -3.22
CA GLY A 137 -9.95 -8.88 -2.65
C GLY A 137 -9.54 -7.81 -3.66
N TRP A 138 -8.43 -8.03 -4.38
CA TRP A 138 -7.98 -7.17 -5.48
C TRP A 138 -9.02 -7.06 -6.59
N ASN A 139 -9.52 -8.20 -7.07
CA ASN A 139 -10.56 -8.25 -8.10
C ASN A 139 -11.83 -7.50 -7.69
N SER A 140 -12.23 -7.61 -6.42
CA SER A 140 -13.41 -6.93 -5.89
C SER A 140 -13.17 -5.43 -5.73
N MET A 141 -12.03 -5.04 -5.15
CA MET A 141 -11.61 -3.65 -5.00
C MET A 141 -11.59 -2.94 -6.36
N LEU A 142 -10.92 -3.50 -7.37
CA LEU A 142 -10.78 -2.86 -8.67
C LEU A 142 -12.14 -2.64 -9.35
N ARG A 143 -13.06 -3.62 -9.26
CA ARG A 143 -14.43 -3.49 -9.77
C ARG A 143 -15.25 -2.44 -9.01
N ASN A 144 -15.10 -2.36 -7.70
CA ASN A 144 -15.85 -1.39 -6.89
C ASN A 144 -15.33 0.03 -7.13
N VAL A 145 -14.01 0.21 -7.20
CA VAL A 145 -13.38 1.47 -7.56
C VAL A 145 -13.82 1.91 -8.96
N TYR A 146 -13.92 0.98 -9.92
CA TYR A 146 -14.35 1.32 -11.29
C TYR A 146 -15.76 1.92 -11.30
N LYS A 147 -16.66 1.41 -10.45
CA LYS A 147 -18.04 1.90 -10.36
C LYS A 147 -18.17 3.29 -9.73
N VAL A 148 -17.24 3.70 -8.87
CA VAL A 148 -17.28 5.03 -8.22
C VAL A 148 -16.59 6.10 -9.05
N LEU A 149 -15.70 5.70 -9.97
CA LEU A 149 -15.08 6.62 -10.92
C LEU A 149 -16.13 7.23 -11.85
N ALA A 150 -16.10 8.55 -11.96
CA ALA A 150 -16.83 9.28 -12.99
C ALA A 150 -16.36 8.85 -14.38
N PRO A 151 -17.19 9.03 -15.43
CA PRO A 151 -16.75 8.77 -16.81
C PRO A 151 -15.46 9.55 -17.14
N GLY A 152 -14.38 8.81 -17.45
CA GLY A 152 -13.05 9.39 -17.69
C GLY A 152 -12.22 9.67 -16.44
N GLY A 153 -12.67 9.22 -15.27
CA GLY A 153 -11.92 9.31 -14.01
C GLY A 153 -10.69 8.39 -13.97
N TYR A 154 -9.81 8.64 -13.01
CA TYR A 154 -8.49 8.03 -12.92
C TYR A 154 -8.33 7.23 -11.63
N LEU A 155 -7.74 6.03 -11.74
CA LEU A 155 -7.22 5.28 -10.60
C LEU A 155 -5.69 5.47 -10.52
N ILE A 156 -5.20 5.89 -9.36
CA ILE A 156 -3.78 5.95 -9.01
C ILE A 156 -3.48 4.83 -8.01
N LEU A 157 -2.57 3.92 -8.38
CA LEU A 157 -2.10 2.85 -7.51
C LEU A 157 -0.60 2.99 -7.25
N THR A 158 -0.22 2.81 -5.98
CA THR A 158 1.19 2.70 -5.58
C THR A 158 1.40 1.42 -4.77
N GLU A 159 2.05 0.44 -5.38
CA GLU A 159 2.19 -0.90 -4.81
C GLU A 159 3.64 -1.39 -4.85
N SER A 160 3.92 -2.42 -4.05
CA SER A 160 5.19 -3.14 -4.00
C SER A 160 4.96 -4.63 -4.17
N ASP A 161 6.01 -5.37 -4.52
CA ASP A 161 5.97 -6.82 -4.46
C ASP A 161 6.16 -7.32 -3.04
N PHE A 162 5.50 -8.43 -2.71
CA PHE A 162 5.72 -9.19 -1.48
C PHE A 162 6.96 -10.10 -1.58
N LEU A 163 8.02 -9.60 -2.23
CA LEU A 163 9.28 -10.30 -2.51
C LEU A 163 10.46 -9.34 -2.36
N LEU A 164 11.50 -9.81 -1.67
CA LEU A 164 12.77 -9.11 -1.50
C LEU A 164 13.80 -9.61 -2.50
N TYR A 165 14.61 -8.69 -2.98
CA TYR A 165 15.72 -8.97 -3.88
C TYR A 165 17.05 -8.64 -3.21
N GLY A 166 18.01 -9.54 -3.40
CA GLY A 166 19.39 -9.34 -3.07
C GLY A 166 20.03 -8.23 -3.89
N ALA A 167 21.13 -7.72 -3.36
CA ALA A 167 21.91 -6.64 -3.96
C ALA A 167 22.42 -6.93 -5.38
N SER A 168 22.68 -8.21 -5.65
CA SER A 168 23.23 -8.76 -6.89
C SER A 168 22.15 -9.31 -7.83
N ASP A 169 20.89 -9.33 -7.39
CA ASP A 169 19.84 -9.99 -8.14
C ASP A 169 19.44 -9.12 -9.33
N THR A 170 19.17 -9.78 -10.46
CA THR A 170 18.59 -9.10 -11.61
C THR A 170 17.09 -9.08 -11.40
N LEU A 171 16.51 -7.89 -11.26
CA LEU A 171 15.06 -7.77 -11.24
C LEU A 171 14.49 -8.31 -12.56
N PRO A 172 13.42 -9.11 -12.52
CA PRO A 172 12.84 -9.62 -13.74
C PRO A 172 12.38 -8.47 -14.65
N PRO A 173 12.47 -8.67 -15.98
CA PRO A 173 11.88 -7.76 -16.94
C PRO A 173 10.39 -7.56 -16.67
N ASP A 174 9.85 -6.46 -17.19
CA ASP A 174 8.42 -6.20 -17.06
C ASP A 174 7.59 -7.31 -17.71
N GLY A 175 6.52 -7.76 -17.04
CA GLY A 175 5.65 -8.82 -17.55
C GLY A 175 6.22 -10.25 -17.40
N VAL A 176 7.39 -10.42 -16.80
CA VAL A 176 7.97 -11.74 -16.53
C VAL A 176 7.67 -12.15 -15.10
N ALA A 177 7.02 -13.31 -14.92
CA ALA A 177 6.72 -13.87 -13.62
C ALA A 177 7.99 -14.05 -12.77
N HIS A 178 7.89 -13.77 -11.47
CA HIS A 178 8.97 -14.07 -10.52
C HIS A 178 9.12 -15.59 -10.39
N ASP A 179 10.37 -16.07 -10.36
CA ASP A 179 10.65 -17.45 -9.93
C ASP A 179 10.61 -17.50 -8.40
N VAL A 180 9.39 -17.60 -7.88
CA VAL A 180 9.09 -17.57 -6.43
C VAL A 180 9.87 -18.65 -5.68
N GLN A 181 10.03 -19.84 -6.28
CA GLN A 181 10.74 -20.95 -5.68
C GLN A 181 12.23 -20.62 -5.54
N THR A 182 12.87 -20.14 -6.60
CA THR A 182 14.27 -19.69 -6.55
C THR A 182 14.48 -18.56 -5.54
N CYS A 183 13.54 -17.61 -5.44
CA CYS A 183 13.61 -16.53 -4.45
C CYS A 183 13.53 -17.00 -2.98
N MET A 184 13.08 -18.23 -2.73
CA MET A 184 12.98 -18.84 -1.39
C MET A 184 14.07 -19.88 -1.10
N ASP A 185 14.60 -20.57 -2.11
CA ASP A 185 15.40 -21.81 -1.93
C ASP A 185 16.89 -21.62 -1.63
N GLY A 186 17.34 -20.39 -1.43
CA GLY A 186 18.73 -20.10 -1.08
C GLY A 186 19.00 -20.06 0.42
N SER A 187 20.29 -19.98 0.79
CA SER A 187 20.75 -20.04 2.19
C SER A 187 21.07 -18.67 2.81
N ASN A 188 20.92 -17.58 2.06
CA ASN A 188 21.21 -16.24 2.57
C ASN A 188 20.00 -15.61 3.27
N ALA A 189 20.23 -14.50 3.99
CA ALA A 189 19.18 -13.83 4.76
C ALA A 189 17.98 -13.35 3.92
N ILE A 190 18.17 -13.00 2.63
CA ILE A 190 17.07 -12.60 1.75
C ILE A 190 16.14 -13.78 1.49
N HIS A 191 16.69 -14.96 1.20
CA HIS A 191 15.90 -16.17 0.98
C HIS A 191 15.13 -16.56 2.25
N ALA A 192 15.76 -16.48 3.42
CA ALA A 192 15.09 -16.74 4.70
C ALA A 192 13.93 -15.76 4.95
N MET A 193 14.11 -14.46 4.66
CA MET A 193 13.03 -13.47 4.79
C MET A 193 11.94 -13.69 3.74
N ASN A 194 12.30 -14.03 2.50
CA ASN A 194 11.34 -14.39 1.45
C ASN A 194 10.55 -15.63 1.83
N ASN A 195 11.15 -16.65 2.43
CA ASN A 195 10.44 -17.83 2.89
C ASN A 195 9.31 -17.47 3.88
N ILE A 196 9.57 -16.57 4.82
CA ILE A 196 8.57 -16.08 5.78
C ILE A 196 7.48 -15.26 5.08
N LEU A 197 7.87 -14.26 4.27
CA LEU A 197 6.92 -13.36 3.63
C LEU A 197 6.08 -14.09 2.56
N VAL A 198 6.74 -14.75 1.61
CA VAL A 198 6.07 -15.50 0.55
C VAL A 198 5.26 -16.66 1.13
N GLY A 199 5.75 -17.35 2.16
CA GLY A 199 5.01 -18.39 2.86
C GLY A 199 3.67 -17.87 3.40
N LEU A 200 3.68 -16.73 4.10
CA LEU A 200 2.45 -16.08 4.56
C LEU A 200 1.55 -15.68 3.38
N ALA A 201 2.12 -15.13 2.30
CA ALA A 201 1.33 -14.74 1.14
C ALA A 201 0.63 -15.92 0.49
N LEU A 202 1.32 -17.07 0.37
CA LEU A 202 0.74 -18.32 -0.13
C LEU A 202 -0.38 -18.83 0.79
N GLU A 203 -0.14 -18.86 2.10
CA GLU A 203 -1.12 -19.32 3.09
C GLU A 203 -2.40 -18.46 3.09
N ARG A 204 -2.23 -17.13 3.00
CA ARG A 204 -3.34 -16.17 3.06
C ARG A 204 -3.98 -15.87 1.70
N GLY A 205 -3.39 -16.37 0.61
CA GLY A 205 -3.85 -16.07 -0.75
C GLY A 205 -3.59 -14.63 -1.19
N PHE A 206 -2.59 -13.96 -0.59
CA PHE A 206 -2.10 -12.67 -1.07
C PHE A 206 -1.37 -12.81 -2.40
N VAL A 207 -1.36 -11.72 -3.16
CA VAL A 207 -0.77 -11.71 -4.50
C VAL A 207 0.74 -11.61 -4.40
N ILE A 208 1.44 -12.62 -4.91
CA ILE A 208 2.90 -12.61 -5.08
C ILE A 208 3.20 -12.12 -6.50
N GLY A 209 4.11 -11.14 -6.63
CA GLY A 209 4.43 -10.55 -7.94
C GLY A 209 3.36 -9.61 -8.47
N LEU A 210 2.71 -8.86 -7.57
CA LEU A 210 1.70 -7.86 -7.93
C LEU A 210 2.23 -6.85 -8.96
N SER A 211 3.51 -6.49 -8.95
CA SER A 211 4.10 -5.56 -9.94
C SER A 211 4.01 -6.04 -11.39
N ILE A 212 3.82 -7.36 -11.59
CA ILE A 212 3.62 -8.03 -12.87
C ILE A 212 2.13 -8.23 -13.13
N LEU A 213 1.43 -8.85 -12.18
CA LEU A 213 0.03 -9.26 -12.33
C LEU A 213 -0.95 -8.08 -12.34
N LEU A 214 -0.58 -6.95 -11.74
CA LEU A 214 -1.44 -5.77 -11.64
C LEU A 214 -1.85 -5.24 -13.03
N ARG A 215 -1.00 -5.40 -14.05
CA ARG A 215 -1.34 -5.00 -15.42
C ARG A 215 -2.56 -5.78 -15.92
N ASP A 216 -2.55 -7.08 -15.75
CA ASP A 216 -3.61 -7.97 -16.23
C ASP A 216 -4.88 -7.79 -15.39
N MET A 217 -4.74 -7.69 -14.06
CA MET A 217 -5.85 -7.39 -13.15
C MET A 217 -6.55 -6.06 -13.49
N LEU A 218 -5.79 -5.02 -13.85
CA LEU A 218 -6.34 -3.74 -14.30
C LEU A 218 -7.10 -3.90 -15.62
N SER A 219 -6.54 -4.63 -16.59
CA SER A 219 -7.18 -4.89 -17.87
C SER A 219 -8.50 -5.67 -17.70
N ASP A 220 -8.49 -6.70 -16.86
CA ASP A 220 -9.68 -7.52 -16.56
C ASP A 220 -10.78 -6.69 -15.86
N ALA A 221 -10.38 -5.69 -15.07
CA ALA A 221 -11.27 -4.72 -14.46
C ALA A 221 -11.60 -3.52 -15.38
N SER A 222 -11.31 -3.60 -16.68
CA SER A 222 -11.62 -2.59 -17.71
C SER A 222 -10.87 -1.26 -17.59
N TYR A 223 -9.71 -1.24 -16.94
CA TYR A 223 -8.83 -0.06 -16.92
C TYR A 223 -7.84 -0.06 -18.08
N SER A 224 -7.59 1.13 -18.63
CA SER A 224 -6.44 1.38 -19.53
C SER A 224 -5.31 2.06 -18.77
N ILE A 225 -4.08 1.54 -18.90
CA ILE A 225 -2.90 2.11 -18.23
C ILE A 225 -2.40 3.33 -19.03
N LEU A 226 -2.51 4.52 -18.44
CA LEU A 226 -2.06 5.78 -19.05
C LEU A 226 -0.60 6.14 -18.70
N SER A 227 -0.15 5.76 -17.51
CA SER A 227 1.21 6.01 -17.04
C SER A 227 1.62 4.92 -16.07
N ARG A 228 2.90 4.53 -16.11
CA ARG A 228 3.49 3.55 -15.21
C ARG A 228 4.96 3.86 -14.99
N GLN A 229 5.39 3.75 -13.73
CA GLN A 229 6.77 3.91 -13.33
C GLN A 229 7.13 2.81 -12.34
N ARG A 230 8.31 2.21 -12.51
CA ARG A 230 8.86 1.21 -11.59
C ARG A 230 10.12 1.78 -10.96
N ALA A 231 10.29 1.57 -9.66
CA ALA A 231 11.46 2.03 -8.92
C ALA A 231 11.97 0.92 -8.00
N LEU A 232 13.29 0.90 -7.78
CA LEU A 232 13.89 0.08 -6.73
C LEU A 232 13.57 0.73 -5.38
N CYS A 233 13.06 -0.07 -4.44
CA CYS A 233 12.77 0.37 -3.08
C CYS A 233 13.87 -0.16 -2.13
N PRO A 234 14.89 0.65 -1.78
CA PRO A 234 16.03 0.15 -1.02
C PRO A 234 15.72 -0.01 0.46
N LEU A 235 16.28 -1.06 1.07
CA LEU A 235 16.16 -1.31 2.50
C LEU A 235 17.49 -1.09 3.23
N GLY A 236 17.42 -0.43 4.39
CA GLY A 236 18.56 -0.32 5.30
C GLY A 236 19.74 0.41 4.67
N GLY A 237 20.93 -0.18 4.75
CA GLY A 237 22.16 0.40 4.19
C GLY A 237 22.08 0.67 2.68
N ARG A 238 21.20 -0.01 1.93
CA ARG A 238 21.02 0.24 0.50
C ARG A 238 20.45 1.62 0.22
N SER A 239 19.75 2.24 1.17
CA SER A 239 19.23 3.61 1.01
C SER A 239 20.35 4.67 0.93
N GLU A 240 21.59 4.33 1.31
CA GLU A 240 22.76 5.23 1.16
C GLU A 240 23.29 5.26 -0.28
N THR A 241 23.14 4.16 -1.01
CA THR A 241 23.72 3.95 -2.34
C THR A 241 22.69 4.08 -3.45
N VAL A 242 21.50 3.52 -3.25
CA VAL A 242 20.37 3.65 -4.19
C VAL A 242 19.76 5.05 -4.07
N LYS A 243 19.51 5.67 -5.22
CA LYS A 243 18.91 7.01 -5.32
C LYS A 243 17.43 6.92 -5.68
N SER A 244 16.70 8.02 -5.50
CA SER A 244 15.35 8.17 -6.04
C SER A 244 15.37 8.06 -7.57
N VAL A 245 14.20 7.96 -8.21
CA VAL A 245 14.11 7.94 -9.68
C VAL A 245 14.72 9.19 -10.32
N ARG A 246 14.83 10.31 -9.58
CA ARG A 246 15.48 11.54 -10.04
C ARG A 246 16.90 11.75 -9.53
N GLY A 247 17.52 10.73 -8.94
CA GLY A 247 18.91 10.78 -8.49
C GLY A 247 19.13 11.40 -7.10
N ASN A 248 18.07 11.72 -6.35
CA ASN A 248 18.19 12.29 -5.01
C ASN A 248 18.54 11.24 -3.96
N SER A 249 19.22 11.66 -2.89
CA SER A 249 19.66 10.76 -1.81
C SER A 249 18.49 10.23 -0.98
N LEU A 250 18.49 8.93 -0.71
CA LEU A 250 17.53 8.26 0.18
C LEU A 250 18.13 7.94 1.55
N SER A 251 19.35 8.38 1.85
CA SER A 251 20.11 7.99 3.05
C SER A 251 19.37 8.26 4.36
N ARG A 252 18.56 9.34 4.42
CA ARG A 252 17.74 9.67 5.60
C ARG A 252 16.72 8.58 5.97
N PHE A 253 16.32 7.73 5.00
CA PHE A 253 15.38 6.64 5.20
C PHE A 253 16.05 5.31 5.56
N ARG A 254 17.37 5.26 5.76
CA ARG A 254 18.09 4.03 6.14
C ARG A 254 17.44 3.32 7.32
N LYS A 255 17.10 4.05 8.38
CA LYS A 255 16.52 3.46 9.59
C LYS A 255 15.05 3.05 9.40
N SER A 256 14.23 3.93 8.81
CA SER A 256 12.79 3.68 8.66
C SER A 256 12.46 2.64 7.60
N SER A 257 13.21 2.59 6.48
CA SER A 257 13.01 1.56 5.44
C SER A 257 13.21 0.14 5.98
N PHE A 258 14.28 -0.07 6.77
CA PHE A 258 14.52 -1.36 7.41
C PHE A 258 13.57 -1.62 8.58
N GLY A 259 13.27 -0.60 9.39
CA GLY A 259 12.33 -0.71 10.51
C GLY A 259 10.92 -1.16 10.07
N ASN A 260 10.49 -0.73 8.87
CA ASN A 260 9.22 -1.18 8.30
C ASN A 260 9.24 -2.69 8.01
N LEU A 261 10.26 -3.18 7.30
CA LEU A 261 10.42 -4.61 7.03
C LEU A 261 10.52 -5.42 8.33
N TYR A 262 11.30 -4.94 9.31
CA TYR A 262 11.42 -5.59 10.60
C TYR A 262 10.06 -5.74 11.29
N THR A 263 9.23 -4.69 11.27
CA THR A 263 7.88 -4.74 11.86
C THR A 263 6.98 -5.74 11.15
N GLN A 264 7.13 -5.88 9.82
CA GLN A 264 6.43 -6.92 9.06
C GLN A 264 6.85 -8.31 9.50
N LEU A 265 8.15 -8.61 9.49
CA LEU A 265 8.68 -9.92 9.88
C LEU A 265 8.34 -10.29 11.33
N ASP A 266 8.46 -9.35 12.26
CA ASP A 266 8.10 -9.53 13.67
C ASP A 266 6.59 -9.80 13.84
N GLY A 267 5.74 -9.06 13.11
CA GLY A 267 4.29 -9.29 13.10
C GLY A 267 3.93 -10.69 12.58
N VAL A 268 4.50 -11.12 11.44
CA VAL A 268 4.30 -12.47 10.90
C VAL A 268 4.75 -13.53 11.90
N THR A 269 5.94 -13.36 12.47
CA THR A 269 6.53 -14.35 13.38
C THR A 269 5.71 -14.51 14.65
N ARG A 270 5.25 -13.41 15.27
CA ARG A 270 4.37 -13.45 16.44
C ARG A 270 3.07 -14.17 16.14
N TRP A 271 2.46 -13.84 15.02
CA TRP A 271 1.20 -14.44 14.60
C TRP A 271 1.31 -15.96 14.37
N LEU A 272 2.38 -16.41 13.70
CA LEU A 272 2.68 -17.83 13.52
C LEU A 272 2.88 -18.55 14.87
N LEU A 273 3.65 -17.94 15.78
CA LEU A 273 3.88 -18.46 17.13
C LEU A 273 2.60 -18.60 17.95
N GLU A 274 1.69 -17.63 17.88
CA GLU A 274 0.39 -17.67 18.57
C GLU A 274 -0.48 -18.86 18.13
N LYS A 275 -0.32 -19.30 16.88
CA LYS A 275 -1.06 -20.44 16.31
C LYS A 275 -0.36 -21.78 16.52
N LEU A 276 0.81 -21.79 17.17
CA LEU A 276 1.70 -22.95 17.25
C LEU A 276 2.09 -23.49 15.86
N GLU A 277 2.04 -22.64 14.84
CA GLU A 277 2.46 -22.94 13.48
C GLU A 277 3.91 -22.49 13.36
N LEU A 278 4.85 -23.44 13.37
CA LEU A 278 6.26 -23.15 13.12
C LEU A 278 6.77 -24.11 12.06
N GLU A 279 6.61 -23.72 10.79
CA GLU A 279 7.18 -24.47 9.69
C GLU A 279 8.68 -24.13 9.59
N ALA A 280 9.52 -25.16 9.55
CA ALA A 280 10.95 -24.97 9.28
C ALA A 280 11.11 -24.51 7.82
N PRO A 281 12.04 -23.57 7.52
CA PRO A 281 12.40 -23.27 6.15
C PRO A 281 12.77 -24.56 5.42
N ARG A 282 12.36 -24.72 4.15
CA ARG A 282 12.90 -25.81 3.33
C ARG A 282 14.42 -25.68 3.29
N GLY A 283 15.15 -26.74 3.68
CA GLY A 283 16.61 -26.79 3.61
C GLY A 283 17.37 -26.52 4.92
N VAL A 284 16.75 -26.72 6.09
CA VAL A 284 17.48 -26.98 7.35
C VAL A 284 17.90 -28.45 7.42
#